data_AF-A0A3M0YST7-F1
#
_entry.id   AF-A0A3M0YST7-F1
#
_cell.length_a   1.000
_cell.length_b   1.000
_cell.length_c   1.000
_cell.angle_alpha   90.00
_cell.angle_beta   90.00
_cell.angle_gamma   90.00
#
_symmetry.space_group_name_H-M   'P 1'
#
loop_
_entity.id
_entity.type
_entity.pdbx_description
1 polymer ?
#
loop_
_entity_poly.entity_id
_entity_poly.type
_entity_poly.pdbx_seq_one_letter_code
_entity_poly.pdbx_strand_id
1 'polypeptide(L)' 'MDRQRTIKQPVSLRGRGLHTGKEVTVVFHPAQPNFGVHFRRTDLEGQ' A
#
# COMPACT_ATOMS: atom_id res chain seq x y z
N MET A 1 -22.46 -15.59 3.73
CA MET A 1 -21.97 -14.22 3.97
C MET A 1 -20.50 -14.18 3.64
N ASP A 2 -20.09 -13.30 2.73
CA ASP A 2 -18.67 -13.12 2.43
C ASP A 2 -17.98 -12.36 3.56
N ARG A 3 -16.84 -12.89 4.01
CA ARG A 3 -16.00 -12.25 5.03
C ARG A 3 -15.03 -11.31 4.36
N GLN A 4 -14.84 -10.12 4.95
CA GLN A 4 -13.80 -9.21 4.51
C GLN A 4 -12.42 -9.84 4.65
N ARG A 5 -11.49 -9.42 3.78
CA ARG A 5 -10.15 -9.97 3.70
C ARG A 5 -9.12 -8.85 3.73
N THR A 6 -8.03 -9.10 4.42
CA THR A 6 -6.83 -8.28 4.42
C THR A 6 -5.60 -9.19 4.37
N ILE A 7 -4.41 -8.64 4.13
CA ILE A 7 -3.17 -9.42 4.13
C ILE A 7 -2.77 -9.79 5.57
N LYS A 8 -2.13 -10.94 5.75
CA LYS A 8 -1.74 -11.44 7.09
C LYS A 8 -0.63 -10.63 7.76
N GLN A 9 0.32 -10.12 6.96
CA GLN A 9 1.48 -9.37 7.42
C GLN A 9 1.90 -8.36 6.34
N PRO A 10 2.66 -7.30 6.69
CA PRO A 10 3.15 -6.36 5.71
C PRO A 10 4.05 -7.00 4.65
N VAL A 11 3.96 -6.53 3.41
CA VAL A 11 4.80 -6.98 2.29
C VAL A 11 5.27 -5.77 1.48
N SER A 12 6.53 -5.78 1.05
CA SER A 12 7.12 -4.71 0.24
C SER A 12 7.52 -5.18 -1.15
N LEU A 13 7.32 -4.31 -2.14
CA LEU A 13 7.84 -4.46 -3.50
C LEU A 13 8.73 -3.26 -3.86
N ARG A 14 9.76 -3.50 -4.66
CA ARG A 14 10.66 -2.45 -5.18
C ARG A 14 10.66 -2.49 -6.70
N GLY A 15 10.61 -1.33 -7.34
CA GLY A 15 10.60 -1.22 -8.81
C GLY A 15 10.77 0.21 -9.29
N ARG A 16 10.72 0.41 -10.61
CA ARG A 16 10.74 1.77 -11.21
C ARG A 16 9.32 2.23 -11.53
N GLY A 17 9.02 3.48 -11.20
CA GLY A 17 7.75 4.12 -11.58
C GLY A 17 7.66 4.35 -13.08
N LEU A 18 6.52 4.01 -13.69
CA LEU A 18 6.31 4.10 -15.14
C LEU A 18 6.54 5.51 -15.69
N HIS A 19 5.96 6.53 -15.04
CA HIS A 19 5.99 7.90 -15.55
C HIS A 19 7.24 8.68 -15.17
N THR A 20 7.84 8.39 -14.02
CA THR A 20 9.00 9.15 -13.52
C THR A 20 10.32 8.43 -13.73
N GLY A 21 10.31 7.12 -14.01
CA GLY A 21 11.49 6.27 -14.05
C GLY A 21 12.20 6.10 -12.69
N LYS A 22 11.75 6.79 -11.64
CA LYS A 22 12.37 6.76 -10.31
C LYS A 22 12.17 5.41 -9.65
N GLU A 23 13.16 4.99 -8.89
CA GLU A 23 13.04 3.81 -8.05
C GLU A 23 12.13 4.10 -6.85
N VAL A 24 11.19 3.20 -6.60
CA VAL A 24 10.17 3.33 -5.56
C VAL A 24 10.01 2.03 -4.80
N THR A 25 9.63 2.15 -3.53
CA THR A 25 9.20 1.04 -2.69
C THR A 25 7.72 1.21 -2.36
N VAL A 26 6.93 0.17 -2.59
CA VAL A 26 5.54 0.09 -2.17
C VAL A 26 5.44 -0.88 -1.01
N VAL A 27 4.79 -0.49 0.08
CA VAL A 27 4.54 -1.34 1.23
C VAL A 27 3.04 -1.52 1.42
N PHE A 28 2.58 -2.76 1.42
CA PHE A 28 1.20 -3.12 1.73
C PHE A 28 1.10 -3.46 3.21
N HIS A 29 0.05 -2.96 3.87
CA HIS A 29 -0.20 -3.20 5.29
C HIS A 29 -1.54 -3.91 5.50
N PRO A 30 -1.66 -4.78 6.51
CA PRO A 30 -2.96 -5.24 7.00
C PRO A 30 -3.84 -4.05 7.43
N ALA A 31 -5.15 -4.20 7.28
CA ALA A 31 -6.12 -3.19 7.65
C ALA A 31 -7.31 -3.80 8.40
N GLN A 32 -7.94 -2.99 9.25
CA GLN A 32 -9.12 -3.38 10.01
C GLN A 32 -10.35 -3.57 9.09
N PRO A 33 -11.39 -4.31 9.53
CA PRO A 33 -12.64 -4.39 8.79
C PRO A 33 -13.24 -3.01 8.49
N ASN A 34 -13.91 -2.89 7.34
CA ASN A 34 -14.54 -1.70 6.76
C ASN A 34 -13.57 -0.57 6.38
N PHE A 35 -12.25 -0.82 6.40
CA PHE A 35 -11.25 0.19 6.01
C PHE A 35 -11.18 0.40 4.49
N GLY A 36 -11.55 -0.60 3.68
CA GLY A 36 -11.40 -0.53 2.22
C GLY A 36 -9.94 -0.60 1.77
N VAL A 37 -9.66 -0.05 0.58
CA VAL A 37 -8.31 0.01 -0.01
C VAL A 37 -7.86 1.47 -0.06
N HIS A 38 -6.81 1.81 0.69
CA HIS A 38 -6.27 3.17 0.77
C HIS A 38 -4.84 3.21 0.25
N PHE A 39 -4.56 4.19 -0.60
CA PHE A 39 -3.20 4.50 -1.04
C PHE A 39 -2.70 5.73 -0.27
N ARG A 40 -1.46 5.66 0.22
CA ARG A 40 -0.80 6.78 0.92
C ARG A 40 0.55 7.06 0.30
N ARG A 41 0.82 8.34 0.02
CA ARG A 41 2.15 8.83 -0.35
C ARG A 41 2.91 9.14 0.93
N THR A 42 4.02 8.43 1.17
CA THR A 42 4.82 8.59 2.40
C THR A 42 6.00 9.55 2.24
N ASP A 43 6.29 9.96 1.00
CA ASP A 43 7.33 10.92 0.64
C ASP A 43 6.83 12.38 0.67
N LEU A 44 5.54 12.60 0.90
CA LEU A 44 4.97 13.92 1.10
C LEU A 44 4.76 14.16 2.59
N GLU A 45 5.31 15.24 3.13
CA GLU A 45 5.09 15.63 4.52
C GLU A 45 3.61 15.97 4.77
N GLY A 46 3.07 15.54 5.91
CA GLY A 46 1.70 15.82 6.32
C GLY A 46 0.61 14.94 5.68
N GLN A 47 0.99 13.90 4.94
CA GLN A 47 0.10 12.86 4.40
C GLN A 47 0.18 11.56 5.20
#